data_AF-A0A7Z7JCD7-F1
#
_entry.id   AF-A0A7Z7JCD7-F1
#
_cell.length_a   1.000
_cell.length_b   1.000
_cell.length_c   1.000
_cell.angle_alpha   90.00
_cell.angle_beta   90.00
_cell.angle_gamma   90.00
#
_symmetry.space_group_name_H-M   'P 1'
#
loop_
_entity.id
_entity.type
_entity.pdbx_description
1 polymer ?
#
loop_
_entity_poly.entity_id
_entity_poly.type
_entity_poly.pdbx_seq_one_letter_code
_entity_poly.pdbx_strand_id
1 'polypeptide(L)'
;MSGRRRPSGTIEAGAYAAMKQDILEGIRAALSVDGVLLALHGAGVADGTEDVEGDLALPVRALVGPGVPIAAVYDLHGNMTDAMRDACDLTLPCKLYPHTDFHDRGVEAVELLLEMIRGGLTPVTAMRRLPMLPYIVTTQVGAPYRDFAFPAWGIPNVACNIFRVAQAELITERRS
;
A
#
# COMPACT_ATOMS: atom_id res chain seq x y z
N MET A 1 15.15 -1.80 -8.50
CA MET A 1 15.10 -0.49 -9.20
C MET A 1 14.07 0.38 -8.50
N SER A 2 14.25 1.70 -8.42
CA SER A 2 13.29 2.64 -7.79
C SER A 2 12.98 3.76 -8.77
N GLY A 3 11.70 3.91 -9.16
CA GLY A 3 11.23 5.03 -9.99
C GLY A 3 10.67 6.15 -9.11
N ARG A 4 11.22 7.35 -9.19
CA ARG A 4 10.74 8.50 -8.40
C ARG A 4 10.42 9.66 -9.32
N ARG A 5 9.12 9.95 -9.50
CA ARG A 5 8.64 11.11 -10.25
C ARG A 5 7.98 12.09 -9.27
N ARG A 6 8.16 13.39 -9.51
CA ARG A 6 7.39 14.41 -8.79
C ARG A 6 5.92 14.31 -9.22
N PRO A 7 4.95 14.66 -8.36
CA PRO A 7 3.55 14.70 -8.75
C PRO A 7 3.39 15.71 -9.89
N SER A 8 3.29 15.20 -11.13
CA SER A 8 3.28 16.00 -12.35
C SER A 8 2.66 15.20 -13.48
N GLY A 9 1.32 15.13 -13.49
CA GLY A 9 0.52 14.56 -14.57
C GLY A 9 0.71 13.07 -14.84
N THR A 10 0.04 12.61 -15.90
CA THR A 10 0.02 11.22 -16.35
C THR A 10 1.41 10.75 -16.79
N ILE A 11 1.77 9.52 -16.40
CA ILE A 11 2.98 8.83 -16.85
C ILE A 11 2.77 8.39 -18.30
N GLU A 12 3.80 8.53 -19.13
CA GLU A 12 3.74 8.06 -20.52
C GLU A 12 3.65 6.51 -20.53
N ALA A 13 2.83 5.95 -21.42
CA ALA A 13 2.50 4.53 -21.43
C ALA A 13 3.74 3.63 -21.57
N GLY A 14 4.65 3.94 -22.49
CA GLY A 14 5.89 3.21 -22.72
C GLY A 14 6.83 3.25 -21.52
N ALA A 15 6.98 4.40 -20.88
CA ALA A 15 7.78 4.55 -19.66
C ALA A 15 7.21 3.72 -18.50
N TYR A 16 5.90 3.73 -18.32
CA TYR A 16 5.25 2.87 -17.32
C TYR A 16 5.43 1.39 -17.65
N ALA A 17 5.18 0.98 -18.90
CA ALA A 17 5.32 -0.40 -19.35
C ALA A 17 6.76 -0.93 -19.15
N ALA A 18 7.77 -0.13 -19.50
CA ALA A 18 9.17 -0.47 -19.28
C ALA A 18 9.48 -0.67 -17.79
N MET A 19 9.08 0.28 -16.94
CA MET A 19 9.28 0.18 -15.49
C MET A 19 8.58 -1.06 -14.90
N LYS A 20 7.35 -1.34 -15.32
CA LYS A 20 6.60 -2.53 -14.89
C LYS A 20 7.33 -3.81 -15.27
N GLN A 21 7.81 -3.91 -16.52
CA GLN A 21 8.56 -5.08 -16.98
C GLN A 21 9.87 -5.27 -16.20
N ASP A 22 10.62 -4.20 -15.97
CA ASP A 22 11.87 -4.25 -15.21
C ASP A 22 11.65 -4.76 -13.77
N ILE A 23 10.57 -4.32 -13.13
CA ILE A 23 10.21 -4.80 -11.78
C ILE A 23 9.84 -6.28 -11.81
N LEU A 24 8.98 -6.70 -12.74
CA LEU A 24 8.53 -8.09 -12.83
C LEU A 24 9.67 -9.05 -13.16
N GLU A 25 10.58 -8.64 -14.04
CA GLU A 25 11.77 -9.45 -14.37
C GLU A 25 12.74 -9.52 -13.19
N GLY A 26 12.93 -8.42 -12.46
CA GLY A 26 13.72 -8.42 -11.23
C GLY A 26 13.18 -9.39 -10.18
N ILE A 27 11.86 -9.44 -9.98
CA ILE A 27 11.23 -10.40 -9.07
C ILE A 27 11.38 -11.82 -9.62
N ARG A 28 11.16 -12.05 -10.91
CA ARG A 28 11.31 -13.36 -11.55
C ARG A 28 12.72 -13.93 -11.35
N ALA A 29 13.73 -13.10 -11.53
CA ALA A 29 15.13 -13.47 -11.33
C ALA A 29 15.49 -13.76 -9.86
N ALA A 30 14.74 -13.19 -8.91
CA ALA A 30 14.95 -13.37 -7.48
C ALA A 30 14.17 -14.57 -6.90
N LEU A 31 13.31 -15.23 -7.68
CA LEU A 31 12.54 -16.38 -7.19
C LEU A 31 13.45 -17.55 -6.79
N SER A 32 13.09 -18.33 -5.76
CA SER A 32 11.94 -18.17 -4.86
C SER A 32 12.19 -17.11 -3.77
N VAL A 33 11.15 -16.35 -3.41
CA VAL A 33 11.18 -15.36 -2.32
C VAL A 33 10.18 -15.74 -1.22
N ASP A 34 10.50 -15.38 0.03
CA ASP A 34 9.62 -15.64 1.18
C ASP A 34 8.55 -14.56 1.38
N GLY A 35 8.73 -13.37 0.82
CA GLY A 35 7.77 -12.27 0.90
C GLY A 35 8.13 -11.12 -0.03
N VAL A 36 7.16 -10.25 -0.32
CA VAL A 36 7.36 -9.07 -1.16
C VAL A 36 6.89 -7.83 -0.44
N LEU A 37 7.71 -6.78 -0.43
CA LEU A 37 7.33 -5.44 -0.02
C LEU A 37 7.32 -4.50 -1.22
N LEU A 38 6.15 -3.98 -1.55
CA LEU A 38 5.95 -2.99 -2.60
C LEU A 38 5.94 -1.58 -2.00
N ALA A 39 6.99 -0.80 -2.28
CA ALA A 39 7.03 0.63 -1.98
C ALA A 39 6.40 1.40 -3.14
N LEU A 40 5.12 1.75 -3.01
CA LEU A 40 4.29 2.33 -4.05
C LEU A 40 4.04 3.83 -3.80
N HIS A 41 3.60 4.54 -4.85
CA HIS A 41 3.13 5.91 -4.68
C HIS A 41 1.73 5.92 -4.06
N GLY A 42 0.81 5.16 -4.64
CA GLY A 42 -0.57 5.01 -4.19
C GLY A 42 -1.60 5.67 -5.11
N ALA A 43 -1.20 6.59 -5.99
CA ALA A 43 -2.10 7.31 -6.91
C ALA A 43 -1.48 7.51 -8.29
N GLY A 44 -0.69 6.54 -8.75
CA GLY A 44 -0.06 6.56 -10.06
C GLY A 44 -1.10 6.41 -11.17
N VAL A 45 -0.99 7.27 -12.19
CA VAL A 45 -1.76 7.16 -13.43
C VAL A 45 -0.79 7.18 -14.59
N ALA A 46 -0.94 6.23 -15.51
CA ALA A 46 -0.26 6.21 -16.80
C ALA A 46 -1.26 6.33 -17.94
N ASP A 47 -0.79 6.69 -19.12
CA ASP A 47 -1.65 6.77 -20.30
C ASP A 47 -2.20 5.37 -20.62
N GLY A 48 -3.53 5.24 -20.64
CA GLY A 48 -4.24 3.97 -20.73
C GLY A 48 -4.26 3.12 -19.46
N THR A 49 -3.73 3.57 -18.32
CA THR A 49 -3.77 2.85 -17.03
C THR A 49 -4.09 3.78 -15.87
N GLU A 50 -5.33 3.72 -15.37
CA GLU A 50 -5.82 4.58 -14.28
C GLU A 50 -5.38 4.13 -12.87
N ASP A 51 -5.02 2.87 -12.71
CA ASP A 51 -4.56 2.25 -11.46
C ASP A 51 -3.22 1.56 -11.68
N VAL A 52 -2.14 2.33 -11.62
CA VAL A 52 -0.78 1.81 -11.81
C VAL A 52 -0.41 0.82 -10.70
N GLU A 53 -0.81 1.10 -9.47
CA GLU A 53 -0.51 0.27 -8.31
C GLU A 53 -1.16 -1.11 -8.39
N GLY A 54 -2.45 -1.18 -8.70
CA GLY A 54 -3.16 -2.43 -8.92
C GLY A 54 -2.68 -3.19 -10.15
N ASP A 55 -2.42 -2.48 -11.26
CA ASP A 55 -1.90 -3.07 -12.49
C ASP A 55 -0.50 -3.68 -12.32
N LEU A 56 0.31 -3.17 -11.39
CA LEU A 56 1.58 -3.78 -10.98
C LEU A 56 1.39 -4.92 -9.98
N ALA A 57 0.56 -4.74 -8.94
CA ALA A 57 0.43 -5.67 -7.84
C ALA A 57 -0.15 -7.04 -8.27
N LEU A 58 -1.13 -7.06 -9.19
CA LEU A 58 -1.76 -8.29 -9.67
C LEU A 58 -0.76 -9.24 -10.37
N PRO A 59 0.06 -8.79 -11.34
CA PRO A 59 1.12 -9.61 -11.91
C PRO A 59 2.17 -10.06 -10.89
N VAL A 60 2.52 -9.21 -9.90
CA VAL A 60 3.44 -9.62 -8.82
C VAL A 60 2.86 -10.79 -8.03
N ARG A 61 1.59 -10.71 -7.61
CA ARG A 61 0.86 -11.81 -6.96
C ARG A 61 0.86 -13.08 -7.82
N ALA A 62 0.57 -12.96 -9.11
CA ALA A 62 0.60 -14.11 -10.02
C ALA A 62 1.99 -14.75 -10.12
N LEU A 63 3.05 -13.95 -10.02
CA LEU A 63 4.43 -14.40 -10.15
C LEU A 63 4.93 -15.15 -8.91
N VAL A 64 4.65 -14.62 -7.71
CA VAL A 64 5.11 -15.21 -6.43
C VAL A 64 4.17 -16.28 -5.89
N GLY A 65 2.94 -16.32 -6.39
CA GLY A 65 1.91 -17.28 -5.99
C GLY A 65 1.14 -16.87 -4.74
N PRO A 66 0.08 -17.62 -4.37
CA PRO A 66 -0.82 -17.27 -3.27
C PRO A 66 -0.21 -17.53 -1.87
N GLY A 67 0.87 -18.29 -1.77
CA GLY A 67 1.50 -18.64 -0.49
C GLY A 67 2.55 -17.64 0.00
N VAL A 68 2.98 -16.71 -0.86
CA VAL A 68 4.00 -15.71 -0.53
C VAL A 68 3.31 -14.42 -0.08
N PRO A 69 3.51 -13.94 1.15
CA PRO A 69 2.87 -12.71 1.62
C PRO A 69 3.38 -11.47 0.87
N ILE A 70 2.47 -10.55 0.56
CA ILE A 70 2.74 -9.27 -0.11
C ILE A 70 2.24 -8.12 0.76
N ALA A 71 3.18 -7.25 1.15
CA ALA A 71 2.89 -5.98 1.82
C ALA A 71 3.08 -4.80 0.85
N ALA A 72 2.27 -3.76 0.98
CA ALA A 72 2.41 -2.51 0.24
C ALA A 72 2.42 -1.30 1.16
N VAL A 73 3.41 -0.42 0.97
CA VAL A 73 3.50 0.89 1.64
C VAL A 73 3.32 1.98 0.61
N TYR A 74 2.46 2.97 0.90
CA TYR A 74 2.15 4.05 -0.04
C TYR A 74 1.71 5.33 0.66
N ASP A 75 1.48 6.38 -0.11
CA ASP A 75 1.09 7.70 0.37
C ASP A 75 -0.33 7.66 0.96
N LEU A 76 -0.59 8.45 2.01
CA LEU A 76 -1.95 8.65 2.56
C LEU A 76 -2.92 9.25 1.54
N HIS A 77 -2.38 9.90 0.51
CA HIS A 77 -3.13 10.39 -0.63
C HIS A 77 -3.45 9.29 -1.66
N GLY A 78 -2.95 8.08 -1.45
CA GLY A 78 -3.15 6.95 -2.33
C GLY A 78 -4.60 6.47 -2.37
N ASN A 79 -4.93 5.87 -3.51
CA ASN A 79 -6.18 5.19 -3.78
C ASN A 79 -5.99 3.68 -3.63
N MET A 80 -6.42 3.11 -2.51
CA MET A 80 -6.55 1.66 -2.43
C MET A 80 -7.64 1.18 -3.41
N THR A 81 -7.29 0.26 -4.31
CA THR A 81 -8.20 -0.30 -5.31
C THR A 81 -8.58 -1.75 -4.97
N ASP A 82 -9.60 -2.28 -5.67
CA ASP A 82 -9.95 -3.70 -5.53
C ASP A 82 -8.78 -4.59 -5.96
N ALA A 83 -8.04 -4.20 -7.00
CA ALA A 83 -6.84 -4.91 -7.46
C ALA A 83 -5.75 -4.95 -6.37
N MET A 84 -5.49 -3.84 -5.68
CA MET A 84 -4.56 -3.83 -4.54
C MET A 84 -5.07 -4.69 -3.38
N ARG A 85 -6.36 -4.63 -3.04
CA ARG A 85 -6.97 -5.47 -2.00
C ARG A 85 -6.80 -6.96 -2.32
N ASP A 86 -6.98 -7.35 -3.57
CA ASP A 86 -6.95 -8.75 -3.98
C ASP A 86 -5.52 -9.27 -4.15
N ALA A 87 -4.55 -8.39 -4.43
CA ALA A 87 -3.15 -8.75 -4.60
C ALA A 87 -2.33 -8.73 -3.30
N CYS A 88 -2.54 -7.73 -2.43
CA CYS A 88 -1.74 -7.48 -1.25
C CYS A 88 -2.43 -8.00 0.02
N ASP A 89 -1.70 -8.77 0.83
CA ASP A 89 -2.20 -9.26 2.12
C ASP A 89 -2.15 -8.16 3.20
N LEU A 90 -1.23 -7.20 3.04
CA LEU A 90 -1.06 -6.09 3.96
C LEU A 90 -0.88 -4.76 3.22
N THR A 91 -1.58 -3.72 3.65
CA THR A 91 -1.43 -2.36 3.11
C THR A 91 -1.25 -1.35 4.22
N LEU A 92 -0.19 -0.55 4.14
CA LEU A 92 0.23 0.41 5.16
C LEU A 92 0.47 1.79 4.53
N PRO A 93 -0.56 2.64 4.44
CA PRO A 93 -0.36 4.02 4.03
C PRO A 93 0.45 4.78 5.09
N CYS A 94 1.17 5.82 4.67
CA CYS A 94 1.69 6.81 5.60
C CYS A 94 0.54 7.49 6.35
N LYS A 95 0.84 8.05 7.52
CA LYS A 95 -0.17 8.65 8.42
C LYS A 95 0.03 10.14 8.55
N LEU A 96 1.21 10.66 8.20
CA LEU A 96 1.56 12.05 8.44
C LEU A 96 1.53 12.89 7.16
N TYR A 97 1.00 14.11 7.28
CA TYR A 97 1.09 15.17 6.29
C TYR A 97 1.68 16.42 6.96
N PRO A 98 2.88 16.89 6.60
CA PRO A 98 3.77 16.37 5.57
C PRO A 98 4.27 14.94 5.85
N HIS A 99 4.62 14.20 4.80
CA HIS A 99 4.99 12.78 4.87
C HIS A 99 6.35 12.56 5.52
N THR A 100 6.36 12.49 6.84
CA THR A 100 7.58 12.27 7.64
C THR A 100 7.72 10.84 8.15
N ASP A 101 6.72 9.98 7.94
CA ASP A 101 6.67 8.63 8.53
C ASP A 101 6.81 7.48 7.53
N PHE A 102 7.19 7.73 6.26
CA PHE A 102 7.39 6.67 5.27
C PHE A 102 8.44 5.63 5.70
N HIS A 103 9.52 6.08 6.35
CA HIS A 103 10.54 5.17 6.88
C HIS A 103 9.93 4.25 7.94
N ASP A 104 9.21 4.82 8.90
CA ASP A 104 8.62 4.06 10.01
C ASP A 104 7.54 3.08 9.51
N ARG A 105 6.75 3.48 8.50
CA ARG A 105 5.83 2.56 7.82
C ARG A 105 6.55 1.44 7.09
N GLY A 106 7.69 1.73 6.47
CA GLY A 106 8.54 0.71 5.84
C GLY A 106 9.06 -0.31 6.83
N VAL A 107 9.55 0.14 8.00
CA VAL A 107 10.00 -0.74 9.08
C VAL A 107 8.85 -1.61 9.60
N GLU A 108 7.70 -1.00 9.92
CA GLU A 108 6.51 -1.72 10.36
C GLU A 108 6.03 -2.75 9.33
N ALA A 109 6.08 -2.41 8.03
CA ALA A 109 5.72 -3.34 6.97
C ALA A 109 6.63 -4.56 6.92
N VAL A 110 7.94 -4.38 7.08
CA VAL A 110 8.90 -5.49 7.13
C VAL A 110 8.68 -6.35 8.36
N GLU A 111 8.46 -5.75 9.54
CA GLU A 111 8.19 -6.48 10.78
C GLU A 111 6.95 -7.37 10.66
N LEU A 112 5.83 -6.81 10.19
CA LEU A 112 4.59 -7.55 9.98
C LEU A 112 4.72 -8.61 8.89
N LEU A 113 5.43 -8.32 7.80
CA LEU A 113 5.71 -9.29 6.75
C LEU A 113 6.51 -10.48 7.29
N LEU A 114 7.51 -10.24 8.14
CA LEU A 114 8.28 -11.31 8.80
C LEU A 114 7.41 -12.14 9.76
N GLU A 115 6.46 -11.53 10.47
CA GLU A 115 5.49 -12.27 11.30
C GLU A 115 4.59 -13.17 10.44
N MET A 116 4.14 -12.69 9.27
CA MET A 116 3.36 -13.48 8.33
C MET A 116 4.15 -14.67 7.79
N ILE A 117 5.40 -14.44 7.37
CA ILE A 117 6.31 -15.50 6.89
C ILE A 117 6.49 -16.60 7.95
N ARG A 118 6.56 -16.22 9.23
CA ARG A 118 6.68 -17.16 10.35
C ARG A 118 5.36 -17.83 10.73
N GLY A 119 4.25 -17.49 10.08
CA GLY A 119 2.91 -18.00 10.39
C GLY A 119 2.31 -17.44 11.69
N GLY A 120 2.89 -16.38 12.25
CA GLY A 120 2.38 -15.71 13.45
C GLY A 120 1.25 -14.73 13.19
N LEU A 121 1.04 -14.36 11.92
CA LEU A 121 0.08 -13.35 11.48
C LEU A 121 -0.59 -13.77 10.17
N THR A 122 -1.92 -13.79 10.15
CA THR A 122 -2.71 -13.99 8.93
C THR A 122 -3.72 -12.84 8.81
N PRO A 123 -3.35 -11.73 8.14
CA PRO A 123 -4.23 -10.57 8.02
C PRO A 123 -5.45 -10.89 7.15
N VAL A 124 -6.54 -10.20 7.45
CA VAL A 124 -7.72 -10.12 6.58
C VAL A 124 -7.86 -8.67 6.14
N THR A 125 -8.23 -8.43 4.88
CA THR A 125 -8.42 -7.07 4.37
C THR A 125 -9.88 -6.84 4.06
N ALA A 126 -10.51 -5.90 4.76
CA ALA A 126 -11.79 -5.34 4.36
C ALA A 126 -11.61 -3.94 3.75
N MET A 127 -12.59 -3.50 2.95
CA MET A 127 -12.50 -2.22 2.25
C MET A 127 -13.87 -1.59 2.10
N ARG A 128 -14.02 -0.32 2.49
CA ARG A 128 -15.26 0.44 2.40
C ARG A 128 -15.05 1.83 1.78
N ARG A 129 -15.58 2.05 0.59
CA ARG A 129 -15.53 3.39 -0.01
C ARG A 129 -16.59 4.29 0.61
N LEU A 130 -16.17 5.41 1.20
CA LEU A 130 -17.07 6.47 1.61
C LEU A 130 -17.24 7.45 0.44
N PRO A 131 -18.46 7.89 0.10
CA PRO A 131 -18.69 8.83 -0.99
C PRO A 131 -18.39 10.27 -0.54
N MET A 132 -17.15 10.53 -0.13
CA MET A 132 -16.68 11.84 0.33
C MET A 132 -15.32 12.18 -0.25
N LEU A 133 -15.12 13.47 -0.54
CA LEU A 133 -13.82 14.02 -0.85
C LEU A 133 -13.33 14.82 0.36
N PRO A 134 -12.41 14.28 1.16
CA PRO A 134 -11.93 14.92 2.37
C PRO A 134 -11.02 16.11 2.05
N TYR A 135 -11.12 17.16 2.86
CA TYR A 135 -10.16 18.24 2.82
C TYR A 135 -8.90 17.81 3.59
N ILE A 136 -7.83 17.50 2.87
CA ILE A 136 -6.58 17.02 3.47
C ILE A 136 -5.76 18.22 3.90
N VAL A 137 -5.57 18.34 5.21
CA VAL A 137 -4.68 19.34 5.81
C VAL A 137 -3.66 18.65 6.69
N THR A 138 -2.64 19.41 7.08
CA THR A 138 -1.53 18.91 7.88
C THR A 138 -2.02 18.11 9.10
N THR A 139 -1.35 16.99 9.38
CA THR A 139 -1.60 16.14 10.56
C THR A 139 -0.67 16.49 11.73
N GLN A 140 0.08 17.58 11.58
CA GLN A 140 0.92 18.13 12.65
C GLN A 140 0.10 18.42 13.89
N VAL A 141 0.77 18.33 15.04
CA VAL A 141 0.16 18.64 16.34
C VAL A 141 -0.34 20.08 16.33
N GLY A 142 -1.60 20.29 16.74
CA GLY A 142 -2.26 21.60 16.73
C GLY A 142 -3.07 21.91 15.47
N ALA A 143 -3.06 21.03 14.47
CA ALA A 143 -3.92 21.16 13.29
C ALA A 143 -5.35 20.65 13.59
N PRO A 144 -6.40 21.40 13.21
CA PRO A 144 -7.79 21.06 13.55
C PRO A 144 -8.27 19.71 12.96
N TYR A 145 -7.63 19.22 11.90
CA TYR A 145 -7.98 17.94 11.26
C TYR A 145 -7.36 16.72 11.95
N ARG A 146 -6.28 16.93 12.71
CA ARG A 146 -5.62 15.86 13.45
C ARG A 146 -6.60 15.17 14.39
N ASP A 147 -7.40 15.96 15.12
CA ASP A 147 -8.32 15.46 16.14
C ASP A 147 -9.51 14.68 15.54
N PHE A 148 -9.85 14.93 14.28
CA PHE A 148 -10.86 14.16 13.55
C PHE A 148 -10.31 12.82 13.02
N ALA A 149 -9.11 12.84 12.45
CA ALA A 149 -8.55 11.65 11.80
C ALA A 149 -7.92 10.67 12.81
N PHE A 150 -7.25 11.16 13.85
CA PHE A 150 -6.46 10.34 14.78
C PHE A 150 -7.21 9.20 15.48
N PRO A 151 -8.49 9.33 15.86
CA PRO A 151 -9.25 8.22 16.43
C PRO A 151 -9.30 6.99 15.51
N ALA A 152 -9.38 7.19 14.19
CA ALA A 152 -9.34 6.09 13.22
C ALA A 152 -7.91 5.53 13.01
N TRP A 153 -6.89 6.38 13.07
CA TRP A 153 -5.47 5.98 12.97
C TRP A 153 -4.89 5.34 14.23
N GLY A 154 -5.51 5.61 15.39
CA GLY A 154 -5.14 5.09 16.70
C GLY A 154 -5.66 3.68 16.97
N ILE A 155 -6.51 3.14 16.08
CA ILE A 155 -6.84 1.72 16.09
C ILE A 155 -5.64 0.99 15.48
N PRO A 156 -4.96 0.10 16.25
CA PRO A 156 -3.87 -0.70 15.71
C PRO A 156 -4.34 -1.40 14.46
N ASN A 157 -3.51 -1.37 13.43
CA ASN A 157 -3.73 -2.10 12.19
C ASN A 157 -4.91 -1.66 11.31
N VAL A 158 -5.54 -0.50 11.57
CA VAL A 158 -6.50 0.10 10.64
C VAL A 158 -5.78 1.07 9.71
N ALA A 159 -5.78 0.77 8.42
CA ALA A 159 -5.27 1.63 7.36
C ALA A 159 -6.38 2.57 6.84
N CYS A 160 -6.65 3.67 7.54
CA CYS A 160 -7.64 4.64 7.07
C CYS A 160 -7.09 5.48 5.90
N ASN A 161 -7.25 5.04 4.65
CA ASN A 161 -7.01 5.91 3.50
C ASN A 161 -8.13 6.94 3.40
N ILE A 162 -7.73 8.21 3.35
CA ILE A 162 -8.65 9.33 3.47
C ILE A 162 -9.52 9.45 2.19
N PHE A 163 -9.01 9.06 1.01
CA PHE A 163 -9.80 8.98 -0.24
C PHE A 163 -10.77 7.80 -0.31
N ARG A 164 -10.53 6.72 0.45
CA ARG A 164 -11.34 5.50 0.49
C ARG A 164 -11.07 4.81 1.83
N VAL A 165 -12.04 4.70 2.72
CA VAL A 165 -11.85 3.99 4.00
C VAL A 165 -11.62 2.50 3.75
N ALA A 166 -10.38 2.11 3.47
CA ALA A 166 -9.99 0.72 3.47
C ALA A 166 -9.96 0.25 4.92
N GLN A 167 -11.00 -0.43 5.35
CA GLN A 167 -10.99 -1.06 6.66
C GLN A 167 -10.18 -2.36 6.57
N ALA A 168 -8.86 -2.29 6.40
CA ALA A 168 -8.03 -3.48 6.58
C ALA A 168 -8.14 -3.86 8.07
N GLU A 169 -9.13 -4.64 8.45
CA GLU A 169 -9.18 -5.23 9.77
C GLU A 169 -8.19 -6.39 9.79
N LEU A 170 -6.98 -6.14 10.26
CA LEU A 170 -6.15 -7.20 10.81
C LEU A 170 -6.89 -7.82 12.00
N ILE A 171 -7.81 -8.73 11.70
CA ILE A 171 -8.29 -9.73 12.64
C ILE A 171 -7.12 -10.70 12.79
N THR A 172 -6.19 -10.34 13.68
CA THR A 172 -5.09 -11.21 14.05
C THR A 172 -5.66 -12.36 14.87
N GLU A 173 -6.04 -13.46 14.22
CA GLU A 173 -6.20 -14.74 14.90
C GLU A 173 -4.80 -15.24 15.27
N ARG A 174 -4.28 -14.80 16.43
CA ARG A 174 -3.09 -15.42 17.03
C ARG A 174 -3.46 -16.87 17.33
N ARG A 175 -2.90 -17.82 16.58
CA ARG A 175 -2.97 -19.23 16.95
C ARG A 175 -2.19 -19.43 18.25
N SER A 176 -2.92 -19.79 19.31
CA SER A 176 -2.39 -20.32 20.57
C SER A 176 -1.78 -21.70 20.37
#